data_AF-A0A957VI22-F1
#
_entry.id   AF-A0A957VI22-F1
#
_cell.length_a   1.000
_cell.length_b   1.000
_cell.length_c   1.000
_cell.angle_alpha   90.00
_cell.angle_beta   90.00
_cell.angle_gamma   90.00
#
_symmetry.space_group_name_H-M   'P 1'
#
loop_
_entity.id
_entity.type
_entity.pdbx_description
1 polymer ?
#
loop_
_entity_poly.entity_id
_entity_poly.type
_entity_poly.pdbx_seq_one_letter_code
_entity_poly.pdbx_strand_id
1 'polypeptide(L)'
;VGGNYAHVVTAEDFLLRSARGQAPLMAGEWAGKNGISEPPPPGAGMHEWDKRVTIELDALRAYAQAVYADTDAYLATLSDADLAVEHDFSAIGFGTQALGQFLSLGLAHLGWHTGEISALKGVQGHKGYPF
;
A
#
# COMPACT_ATOMS: atom_id res chain seq x y z
N VAL A 1 -4.29 -7.85 -12.19
CA VAL A 1 -2.85 -7.58 -11.93
C VAL A 1 -2.60 -6.09 -11.70
N GLY A 2 -2.94 -5.20 -12.65
CA GLY A 2 -2.75 -3.75 -12.50
C GLY A 2 -3.46 -3.17 -11.28
N GLY A 3 -4.77 -3.41 -11.13
CA GLY A 3 -5.53 -2.94 -9.97
C GLY A 3 -5.01 -3.49 -8.64
N ASN A 4 -4.63 -4.77 -8.58
CA ASN A 4 -4.00 -5.34 -7.38
C ASN A 4 -2.64 -4.67 -7.05
N TYR A 5 -1.82 -4.35 -8.06
CA TYR A 5 -0.58 -3.60 -7.83
C TYR A 5 -0.87 -2.19 -7.29
N ALA A 6 -1.84 -1.49 -7.88
CA ALA A 6 -2.25 -0.17 -7.42
C ALA A 6 -2.80 -0.20 -5.98
N HIS A 7 -3.59 -1.22 -5.64
CA HIS A 7 -4.08 -1.43 -4.27
C HIS A 7 -2.94 -1.56 -3.26
N VAL A 8 -1.97 -2.42 -3.55
CA VAL A 8 -0.82 -2.69 -2.67
C VAL A 8 -0.02 -1.41 -2.41
N VAL A 9 0.30 -0.66 -3.46
CA VAL A 9 1.09 0.59 -3.34
C VAL A 9 0.33 1.67 -2.57
N THR A 10 -0.97 1.85 -2.85
CA THR A 10 -1.79 2.86 -2.15
C THR A 10 -2.08 2.47 -0.70
N ALA A 11 -2.19 1.17 -0.39
CA ALA A 11 -2.33 0.69 0.98
C ALA A 11 -1.06 0.98 1.81
N GLU A 12 0.13 0.76 1.24
CA GLU A 12 1.39 1.11 1.90
C GLU A 12 1.49 2.61 2.16
N ASP A 13 1.25 3.45 1.15
CA ASP A 13 1.22 4.91 1.28
C ASP A 13 0.28 5.35 2.42
N PHE A 14 -0.94 4.81 2.41
CA PHE A 14 -1.95 5.12 3.42
C PHE A 14 -1.53 4.69 4.82
N LEU A 15 -1.12 3.44 5.01
CA LEU A 15 -0.80 2.90 6.34
C LEU A 15 0.41 3.63 6.94
N LEU A 16 1.50 3.76 6.19
CA LEU A 16 2.76 4.30 6.69
C LEU A 16 2.67 5.80 6.95
N ARG A 17 1.90 6.55 6.16
CA ARG A 17 1.65 7.97 6.45
C ARG A 17 0.64 8.18 7.55
N SER A 18 -0.39 7.34 7.66
CA SER A 18 -1.33 7.41 8.78
C SER A 18 -0.68 7.10 10.12
N ALA A 19 0.32 6.20 10.16
CA ALA A 19 1.14 5.96 11.36
C ALA A 19 1.85 7.23 11.87
N ARG A 20 2.09 8.19 10.97
CA ARG A 20 2.71 9.50 11.25
C ARG A 20 1.69 10.63 11.38
N GLY A 21 0.39 10.35 11.31
CA GLY A 21 -0.67 11.36 11.28
C GLY A 21 -0.64 12.23 10.02
N GLN A 22 -0.08 11.72 8.91
CA GLN A 22 0.08 12.43 7.64
C GLN A 22 -0.92 11.92 6.60
N ALA A 23 -1.34 12.82 5.70
CA ALA A 23 -2.13 12.43 4.54
C ALA A 23 -1.29 11.58 3.57
N PRO A 24 -1.86 10.62 2.83
CA PRO A 24 -1.13 9.83 1.82
C PRO A 24 -0.50 10.71 0.73
N LEU A 25 0.64 10.30 0.16
CA LEU A 25 1.26 10.96 -0.98
C LEU A 25 0.29 11.09 -2.16
N MET A 26 -0.54 10.07 -2.41
CA MET A 26 -1.55 10.10 -3.49
C MET A 26 -2.58 11.22 -3.34
N ALA A 27 -2.82 11.71 -2.12
CA ALA A 27 -3.75 12.79 -1.84
C ALA A 27 -3.07 14.18 -1.83
N GLY A 28 -1.74 14.22 -1.90
CA GLY A 28 -0.93 15.43 -1.88
C GLY A 28 -0.05 15.54 -3.12
N GLU A 29 1.26 15.37 -2.95
CA GLU A 29 2.26 15.58 -4.01
C GLU A 29 2.00 14.76 -5.28
N TRP A 30 1.42 13.56 -5.13
CA TRP A 30 1.13 12.62 -6.22
C TRP A 30 -0.31 12.66 -6.74
N ALA A 31 -1.12 13.62 -6.28
CA ALA A 31 -2.48 13.80 -6.76
C ALA A 31 -2.50 14.00 -8.28
N GLY A 32 -3.32 13.20 -8.97
CA GLY A 32 -3.51 13.27 -10.43
C GLY A 32 -2.33 12.77 -11.28
N LYS A 33 -1.22 12.33 -10.67
CA LYS A 33 -0.04 11.81 -11.41
C LYS A 33 0.48 10.45 -10.93
N ASN A 34 -0.30 9.77 -10.08
CA ASN A 34 0.04 8.46 -9.52
C ASN A 34 -0.23 7.26 -10.47
N GLY A 35 -0.73 7.52 -11.69
CA GLY A 35 -0.99 6.49 -12.70
C GLY A 35 -2.24 5.65 -12.46
N ILE A 36 -3.12 6.04 -11.53
CA ILE A 36 -4.38 5.36 -11.24
C ILE A 36 -5.52 6.29 -11.65
N SER A 37 -6.43 5.83 -12.53
CA SER A 37 -7.54 6.68 -13.03
C SER A 37 -8.50 7.14 -11.94
N GLU A 38 -8.66 6.35 -10.88
CA GLU A 38 -9.51 6.63 -9.74
C GLU A 38 -8.99 5.90 -8.49
N PRO A 39 -9.06 6.52 -7.29
CA PRO A 39 -8.56 5.91 -6.08
C PRO A 39 -9.33 4.63 -5.71
N PRO A 40 -8.68 3.64 -5.07
CA PRO A 40 -9.39 2.47 -4.55
C PRO A 40 -10.44 2.90 -3.51
N PRO A 41 -11.62 2.27 -3.48
CA PRO A 41 -12.66 2.62 -2.54
C PRO A 41 -12.27 2.22 -1.11
N PRO A 42 -12.70 2.98 -0.09
CA PRO A 42 -12.57 2.53 1.29
C PRO A 42 -13.54 1.37 1.57
N GLY A 43 -13.00 0.20 1.90
CA GLY A 43 -13.79 -0.97 2.29
C GLY A 43 -14.47 -1.68 1.11
N ALA A 44 -15.80 -1.60 1.03
CA ALA A 44 -16.57 -2.35 0.04
C ALA A 44 -16.40 -1.80 -1.39
N GLY A 45 -16.62 -2.65 -2.40
CA GLY A 45 -16.61 -2.26 -3.82
C GLY A 45 -15.28 -2.45 -4.54
N MET A 46 -14.30 -3.08 -3.89
CA MET A 46 -12.99 -3.36 -4.49
C MET A 46 -13.08 -4.16 -5.80
N HIS A 47 -13.98 -5.15 -5.85
CA HIS A 47 -14.21 -5.94 -7.06
C HIS A 47 -14.72 -5.11 -8.25
N GLU A 48 -15.67 -4.21 -7.99
CA GLU A 48 -16.19 -3.33 -9.04
C GLU A 48 -15.19 -2.24 -9.43
N TRP A 49 -14.25 -1.88 -8.54
CA TRP A 49 -13.16 -0.97 -8.84
C TRP A 49 -12.11 -1.62 -9.75
N ASP A 50 -11.70 -2.86 -9.46
CA ASP A 50 -10.72 -3.59 -10.26
C ASP A 50 -11.18 -3.80 -11.72
N LYS A 51 -12.49 -3.87 -11.97
CA LYS A 51 -13.07 -3.98 -13.32
C LYS A 51 -12.97 -2.71 -14.18
N ARG A 52 -12.90 -1.54 -13.55
CA ARG A 52 -13.03 -0.23 -14.24
C ARG A 52 -11.75 0.61 -14.18
N VAL A 53 -10.93 0.40 -13.16
CA VAL A 53 -9.71 1.18 -12.97
C VAL A 53 -8.77 0.99 -14.16
N THR A 54 -8.26 2.10 -14.67
CA THR A 54 -7.22 2.11 -15.70
C THR A 54 -5.89 2.47 -15.05
N ILE A 55 -4.84 1.73 -15.42
CA ILE A 55 -3.51 1.84 -14.82
C ILE A 55 -2.50 2.26 -15.87
N GLU A 56 -1.91 3.43 -15.67
CA GLU A 56 -0.71 3.88 -16.39
C GLU A 56 0.51 3.35 -15.65
N LEU A 57 1.01 2.20 -16.09
CA LEU A 57 1.97 1.40 -15.34
C LEU A 57 3.27 2.15 -15.01
N ASP A 58 3.79 2.96 -15.92
CA ASP A 58 5.04 3.68 -15.69
C ASP A 58 4.86 4.81 -14.67
N ALA A 59 3.73 5.52 -14.70
CA ALA A 59 3.38 6.51 -13.68
C ALA A 59 3.14 5.86 -12.31
N LEU A 60 2.45 4.71 -12.28
CA LEU A 60 2.26 3.93 -11.06
C LEU A 60 3.59 3.43 -10.47
N ARG A 61 4.53 3.00 -11.31
CA ARG A 61 5.87 2.61 -10.85
C ARG A 61 6.64 3.79 -10.26
N ALA A 62 6.59 4.96 -10.91
CA ALA A 62 7.24 6.16 -10.38
C ALA A 62 6.64 6.54 -9.01
N TYR A 63 5.32 6.48 -8.88
CA TYR A 63 4.63 6.70 -7.62
C TYR A 63 5.02 5.66 -6.57
N ALA A 64 5.06 4.37 -6.92
CA ALA A 64 5.48 3.32 -6.02
C ALA A 64 6.90 3.53 -5.50
N GLN A 65 7.85 3.96 -6.35
CA GLN A 65 9.20 4.29 -5.89
C GLN A 65 9.23 5.44 -4.87
N ALA A 66 8.36 6.44 -5.02
CA ALA A 66 8.25 7.51 -4.04
C ALA A 66 7.64 7.04 -2.71
N VAL A 67 6.64 6.14 -2.76
CA VAL A 67 6.08 5.49 -1.55
C VAL A 67 7.18 4.69 -0.84
N TYR A 68 7.92 3.85 -1.58
CA TYR A 68 9.00 3.05 -0.99
C TYR A 68 10.10 3.92 -0.37
N ALA A 69 10.48 5.01 -1.03
CA ALA A 69 11.47 5.93 -0.49
C ALA A 69 10.98 6.64 0.79
N ASP A 70 9.70 7.02 0.86
CA ASP A 70 9.09 7.60 2.07
C ASP A 70 8.95 6.57 3.20
N THR A 71 8.62 5.31 2.87
CA THR A 71 8.60 4.18 3.80
C THR A 71 10.00 3.93 4.37
N ASP A 72 11.01 3.75 3.52
CA ASP A 72 12.40 3.50 3.92
C ASP A 72 12.94 4.63 4.80
N ALA A 73 12.67 5.88 4.41
CA ALA A 73 13.06 7.05 5.18
C ALA A 73 12.43 7.05 6.58
N TYR A 74 11.15 6.69 6.71
CA TYR A 74 10.49 6.60 8.01
C TYR A 74 11.04 5.44 8.85
N LEU A 75 11.13 4.24 8.29
CA LEU A 75 11.63 3.06 9.01
C LEU A 75 13.06 3.28 9.51
N ALA A 76 13.90 3.98 8.76
CA ALA A 76 15.27 4.34 9.16
C ALA A 76 15.33 5.26 10.39
N THR A 77 14.23 5.92 10.77
CA THR A 77 14.16 6.75 11.99
C THR A 77 13.73 5.98 13.23
N LEU A 78 13.19 4.77 13.08
CA LEU A 78 12.60 4.01 14.17
C LEU A 78 13.65 3.20 14.92
N SER A 79 13.54 3.21 16.25
CA SER A 79 14.21 2.29 17.15
C SER A 79 13.28 1.15 17.59
N ASP A 80 13.85 0.09 18.19
CA ASP A 80 13.07 -0.99 18.79
C ASP A 80 12.09 -0.49 19.86
N ALA A 81 12.47 0.56 20.59
CA ALA A 81 11.61 1.15 21.61
C ALA A 81 10.38 1.82 20.98
N ASP A 82 10.54 2.47 19.82
CA ASP A 82 9.43 3.11 19.10
C ASP A 82 8.42 2.05 18.61
N LEU A 83 8.89 0.88 18.19
CA LEU A 83 8.02 -0.23 17.77
C LEU A 83 7.13 -0.77 18.90
N ALA A 84 7.54 -0.61 20.16
CA ALA A 84 6.78 -1.05 21.33
C ALA A 84 5.75 -0.02 21.83
N VAL A 85 5.78 1.22 21.32
CA VAL A 85 4.84 2.27 21.73
C VAL A 85 3.44 1.95 21.19
N GLU A 86 2.43 2.05 22.05
CA GLU A 86 1.03 1.95 21.65
C GLU A 86 0.54 3.26 21.04
N HIS A 87 -0.12 3.15 19.90
CA HIS A 87 -0.74 4.26 19.19
C HIS A 87 -2.23 3.98 18.99
N ASP A 88 -3.04 5.04 19.03
CA ASP A 88 -4.46 4.96 18.69
C ASP A 88 -4.66 5.16 17.18
N PHE A 89 -4.94 4.07 16.48
CA PHE A 89 -5.29 4.04 15.06
C PHE A 89 -6.80 3.87 14.84
N SER A 90 -7.64 4.18 15.83
CA SER A 90 -9.10 4.03 15.72
C SER A 90 -9.71 4.89 14.61
N ALA A 91 -9.11 6.06 14.33
CA ALA A 91 -9.54 6.95 13.25
C ALA A 91 -9.48 6.29 11.86
N ILE A 92 -8.64 5.27 11.70
CA ILE A 92 -8.48 4.49 10.47
C ILE A 92 -8.94 3.03 10.62
N GLY A 93 -9.64 2.71 11.72
CA GLY A 93 -10.29 1.41 11.93
C GLY A 93 -9.40 0.29 12.49
N PHE A 94 -8.18 0.61 12.96
CA PHE A 94 -7.24 -0.40 13.48
C PHE A 94 -7.13 -0.44 15.01
N GLY A 95 -7.87 0.41 15.72
CA GLY A 95 -7.88 0.45 17.19
C GLY A 95 -6.53 0.86 17.79
N THR A 96 -6.37 0.64 19.10
CA THR A 96 -5.09 0.85 19.80
C THR A 96 -4.22 -0.39 19.71
N GLN A 97 -2.98 -0.24 19.23
CA GLN A 97 -1.99 -1.33 19.15
C GLN A 97 -0.57 -0.77 19.09
N ALA A 98 0.42 -1.63 19.32
CA ALA A 98 1.82 -1.25 19.19
C ALA A 98 2.18 -0.91 17.74
N LEU A 99 3.05 0.08 17.51
CA LEU A 99 3.50 0.45 16.17
C LEU A 99 4.06 -0.75 15.40
N GLY A 100 4.85 -1.60 16.06
CA GLY A 100 5.40 -2.82 15.46
C GLY A 100 4.33 -3.82 15.01
N GLN A 101 3.22 -3.94 15.74
CA GLN A 101 2.09 -4.78 15.34
C GLN A 101 1.40 -4.22 14.10
N PHE A 102 1.20 -2.90 14.06
CA PHE A 102 0.61 -2.22 12.91
C PHE A 102 1.49 -2.35 11.65
N LEU A 103 2.81 -2.18 11.77
CA LEU A 103 3.75 -2.38 10.67
C LEU A 103 3.81 -3.85 10.21
N SER A 104 3.70 -4.80 11.14
CA SER A 104 3.65 -6.23 10.82
C SER A 104 2.41 -6.60 10.00
N LEU A 105 1.28 -5.94 10.26
CA LEU A 105 0.07 -6.08 9.44
C LEU A 105 0.31 -5.58 8.01
N GLY A 106 0.99 -4.44 7.85
CA GLY A 106 1.40 -3.93 6.54
C GLY A 106 2.27 -4.93 5.78
N LEU A 107 3.30 -5.48 6.44
CA LEU A 107 4.16 -6.53 5.85
C LEU A 107 3.36 -7.77 5.40
N ALA A 108 2.44 -8.26 6.23
CA ALA A 108 1.60 -9.41 5.89
C ALA A 108 0.68 -9.10 4.70
N HIS A 109 0.06 -7.92 4.66
CA HIS A 109 -0.78 -7.44 3.56
C HIS A 109 -0.03 -7.44 2.23
N LEU A 110 1.19 -6.86 2.20
CA LEU A 110 2.05 -6.88 1.02
C LEU A 110 2.39 -8.32 0.57
N GLY A 111 2.69 -9.20 1.53
CA GLY A 111 2.98 -10.61 1.28
C GLY A 111 1.82 -11.37 0.63
N TRP A 112 0.59 -11.16 1.11
CA TRP A 112 -0.60 -11.83 0.55
C TRP A 112 -0.85 -11.41 -0.90
N HIS A 113 -0.89 -10.10 -1.16
CA HIS A 113 -1.23 -9.60 -2.49
C HIS A 113 -0.11 -9.81 -3.52
N THR A 114 1.16 -9.85 -3.11
CA THR A 114 2.23 -10.26 -4.02
C THR A 114 2.08 -11.73 -4.43
N GLY A 115 1.62 -12.61 -3.52
CA GLY A 115 1.23 -13.99 -3.83
C GLY A 115 0.07 -14.07 -4.82
N GLU A 116 -0.98 -13.28 -4.63
CA GLU A 116 -2.11 -13.18 -5.57
C GLU A 116 -1.66 -12.70 -6.96
N ILE A 117 -0.82 -11.66 -7.04
CA ILE A 117 -0.27 -11.18 -8.31
C ILE A 117 0.54 -12.28 -9.00
N SER A 118 1.34 -13.05 -8.24
CA SER A 118 2.09 -14.19 -8.75
C SER A 118 1.16 -15.24 -9.36
N ALA A 119 0.09 -15.62 -8.64
CA ALA A 119 -0.90 -16.58 -9.12
C ALA A 119 -1.64 -16.08 -10.38
N LEU A 120 -2.06 -14.81 -10.39
CA LEU A 120 -2.73 -14.19 -11.54
C LEU A 120 -1.84 -14.17 -12.78
N LYS A 121 -0.54 -13.85 -12.62
CA LYS A 121 0.43 -13.94 -13.73
C LYS A 121 0.51 -15.37 -14.26
N GLY A 122 0.56 -16.38 -13.39
CA GLY A 122 0.59 -17.79 -13.77
C GLY A 122 -0.64 -18.22 -14.60
N VAL A 123 -1.84 -17.84 -14.18
CA VAL A 123 -3.09 -18.10 -14.93
C VAL A 123 -3.08 -17.41 -16.30
N GLN A 124 -2.38 -16.29 -16.43
CA GLN A 124 -2.21 -15.54 -17.68
C GLN A 124 -1.04 -16.06 -18.55
N GLY A 125 -0.37 -17.15 -18.17
CA GLY A 125 0.77 -17.70 -18.90
C GLY A 125 2.08 -16.91 -18.72
N HIS A 126 2.14 -16.02 -17.73
CA HIS A 126 3.33 -15.25 -17.39
C HIS A 126 4.04 -15.84 -16.16
N LYS A 127 5.33 -15.51 -15.99
CA LYS A 127 6.09 -15.88 -14.80
C LYS A 127 5.64 -15.04 -13.59
N GLY A 128 5.29 -15.71 -12.50
CA GLY A 128 4.98 -15.11 -11.20
C GLY A 128 6.23 -14.67 -10.45
N TYR A 129 6.43 -15.18 -9.23
CA TYR A 129 7.65 -14.97 -8.45
C TYR A 129 8.92 -15.42 -9.22
N PRO A 130 10.10 -14.86 -8.87
CA PRO A 130 11.35 -15.19 -9.56
C PRO A 130 11.83 -16.63 -9.32
N PHE A 131 11.33 -17.29 -8.27
CA PHE A 131 11.62 -18.68 -7.91
C PHE A 131 10.64 -19.67 -8.54
#